data_AF-A0A923CCQ5-F1
#
_entry.id   AF-A0A923CCQ5-F1
#
_cell.length_a   1.000
_cell.length_b   1.000
_cell.length_c   1.000
_cell.angle_alpha   90.00
_cell.angle_beta   90.00
_cell.angle_gamma   90.00
#
_symmetry.space_group_name_H-M   'P 1'
#
loop_
_entity.id
_entity.type
_entity.pdbx_description
1 polymer ?
#
loop_
_entity_poly.entity_id
_entity_poly.type
_entity_poly.pdbx_seq_one_letter_code
_entity_poly.pdbx_strand_id
1 'polypeptide(L)' 'MTVVALFGAGGKMGMRLGRNLAASRFTMRPVEVSPAGQ' A
#
# COMPACT_ATOMS: atom_id res chain seq x y z
N MET A 1 8.41 8.89 13.40
CA MET A 1 7.95 7.72 12.62
C MET A 1 7.02 8.25 11.55
N THR A 2 7.29 8.04 10.26
CA THR A 2 6.47 8.62 9.18
C THR A 2 5.48 7.57 8.68
N VAL A 3 4.20 7.93 8.68
CA VAL A 3 3.10 7.06 8.26
C VAL A 3 2.72 7.40 6.82
N VAL A 4 2.55 6.37 5.98
CA VAL A 4 2.17 6.51 4.58
C VAL A 4 0.86 5.75 4.35
N ALA A 5 -0.19 6.46 3.91
CA ALA A 5 -1.42 5.83 3.45
C ALA A 5 -1.29 5.50 1.94
N LEU A 6 -1.40 4.23 1.59
CA LEU A 6 -1.32 3.77 0.20
C LEU A 6 -2.73 3.50 -0.33
N PHE A 7 -3.27 4.43 -1.11
CA PHE A 7 -4.55 4.27 -1.79
C PHE A 7 -4.38 3.43 -3.06
N GLY A 8 -5.37 2.56 -3.32
CA GLY A 8 -5.29 1.62 -4.45
C GLY A 8 -4.29 0.49 -4.19
N ALA A 9 -4.13 0.08 -2.92
CA ALA A 9 -3.14 -0.91 -2.50
C ALA A 9 -3.32 -2.28 -3.19
N GLY A 10 -4.55 -2.62 -3.60
CA GLY A 10 -4.89 -3.87 -4.29
C GLY A 10 -4.61 -3.87 -5.79
N GLY A 11 -4.39 -2.70 -6.39
CA GLY A 11 -4.03 -2.61 -7.81
C GLY A 11 -2.62 -3.11 -8.11
N LYS A 12 -2.32 -3.37 -9.39
CA LYS A 12 -0.97 -3.81 -9.84
C LYS A 12 0.16 -2.96 -9.28
N MET A 13 0.00 -1.64 -9.28
CA MET A 13 1.01 -0.72 -8.73
C MET A 13 0.96 -0.63 -7.21
N GLY A 14 -0.22 -0.71 -6.60
CA GLY A 14 -0.38 -0.77 -5.15
C GLY A 14 0.38 -1.93 -4.54
N MET A 15 0.25 -3.13 -5.11
CA MET A 15 0.97 -4.31 -4.64
C MET A 15 2.49 -4.19 -4.77
N ARG A 16 2.98 -3.59 -5.87
CA ARG A 16 4.42 -3.36 -6.09
C ARG A 16 4.99 -2.35 -5.09
N LEU A 17 4.32 -1.21 -4.93
CA LEU A 17 4.71 -0.18 -3.98
C LEU A 17 4.61 -0.70 -2.54
N GLY A 18 3.58 -1.49 -2.25
CA GLY A 18 3.39 -2.05 -0.93
C GLY A 18 4.51 -3.01 -0.54
N ARG A 19 4.98 -3.84 -1.47
CA ARG A 19 6.15 -4.71 -1.24
C ARG A 19 7.42 -3.91 -0.95
N ASN A 20 7.64 -2.81 -1.66
CA ASN A 20 8.81 -1.95 -1.44
C ASN A 20 8.70 -1.19 -0.11
N LEU A 21 7.51 -0.70 0.24
CA LEU A 21 7.26 0.04 1.48
C LEU A 21 7.34 -0.85 2.73
N ALA A 22 6.96 -2.13 2.62
CA ALA A 22 7.08 -3.09 3.71
C ALA A 22 8.54 -3.31 4.16
N ALA A 23 9.51 -3.16 3.26
CA ALA A 23 10.94 -3.27 3.57
C ALA A 23 11.57 -1.92 3.98
N SER A 24 10.78 -0.85 4.11
CA SER A 24 11.27 0.50 4.34
C SER A 24 11.11 0.94 5.79
N ARG A 25 11.63 2.12 6.11
CA ARG A 25 11.45 2.79 7.41
C ARG A 25 10.04 3.34 7.66
N PHE A 26 9.13 3.25 6.69
CA PHE A 26 7.81 3.84 6.76
C PHE A 26 6.78 2.85 7.34
N THR A 27 5.89 3.36 8.18
CA THR A 27 4.71 2.60 8.59
C THR A 27 3.63 2.79 7.52
N MET A 28 3.45 1.79 6.68
CA MET A 28 2.46 1.84 5.60
C MET A 28 1.08 1.37 6.08
N ARG A 29 0.02 2.07 5.65
CA ARG A 29 -1.39 1.72 5.84
C ARG A 29 -2.03 1.52 4.47
N PRO A 30 -2.35 0.28 4.07
CA PRO A 30 -2.99 0.02 2.79
C PRO A 30 -4.46 0.43 2.86
N VAL A 31 -4.94 1.10 1.81
CA VAL A 31 -6.34 1.47 1.62
C VAL A 31 -6.75 1.00 0.23
N GLU A 32 -7.70 0.08 0.19
CA GLU A 32 -8.33 -0.39 -1.04
C GLU A 32 -9.84 -0.19 -0.92
N VAL A 33 -10.39 0.58 -1.85
CA VAL A 33 -11.84 0.91 -1.86
C VAL A 33 -12.58 0.06 -2.89
N SER A 34 -11.87 -0.57 -3.83
CA SER A 34 -12.49 -1.39 -4.86
C SER A 34 -12.56 -2.86 -4.43
N PRO A 35 -13.68 -3.56 -4.70
CA PRO A 35 -13.76 -5.01 -4.50
C PRO A 35 -12.79 -5.81 -5.37
N ALA A 36 -12.34 -5.23 -6.49
CA ALA A 36 -11.48 -5.89 -7.48
C ALA A 36 -10.02 -6.08 -7.03
N GLY A 37 -9.62 -5.49 -5.90
CA GLY A 37 -8.26 -5.56 -5.36
C GLY A 37 -8.17 -6.03 -3.90
N GLN A 38 -9.26 -6.60 -3.34
CA GLN A 38 -9.25 -7.29 -2.05
C GLN A 38 -8.71 -8.71 -2.19
#